data_AF-A0A965PGY2-F1
#
_entry.id   AF-A0A965PGY2-F1
#
_cell.length_a   1.000
_cell.length_b   1.000
_cell.length_c   1.000
_cell.angle_alpha   90.00
_cell.angle_beta   90.00
_cell.angle_gamma   90.00
#
_symmetry.space_group_name_H-M   'P 1'
#
loop_
_entity.id
_entity.type
_entity.pdbx_description
1 polymer ?
#
loop_
_entity_poly.entity_id
_entity_poly.type
_entity_poly.pdbx_seq_one_letter_code
_entity_poly.pdbx_strand_id
1 'polypeptide(L)'
;MALTNTSIKSVIDAVSANMTQIAGQATSASAPVAFPASVANDATVAKDSTVAKDATVAKDSTVAKDATVAKEATLTNRPTLTQIEASTILAKEATVNTRASQASVDTLASYVDTEVLAIKAKTDNLPSDPADASDIASAFATVNSTLATIASYIDTEVAAIKAKTDNLPSDPADASDIAASFASVNAALTTITGYIDTEVAAIKAKTDNLPVDPADASDIAASFSNITTLLNTLASYVDTEVAAIKAKTDNLPSNPAATSDIPTANQNRDAILSASPDGWPDGSLGDRILISDNNNRTVKVTGAGAGHVAADVHAMQPDVLTASALAADAVTEIQNGLATSAALAAVAANVTALVTRIPATLFAGITSLGKWLGVLAGKTADATTRAEINLTPAGASYNETTDSLEAIRDRGDTAWITGTSQGTGARIVTITVRDSSANPIEAATVRVYRAGETYAGVTNASGVTSFSLDDATFTVAITAAGFSFTPVSLVVNANVSQTYTLTSTGGVTPSVAPRTTGYWTVNDLNGVAQAGAQVTIQASSPPSGSTGLVMEDAPRTATADNQGVVQFNNLVKGATYIVYRTGSSRKYNIVVPANAGDSVALGSIVG
;
A
#
# COMPACT_ATOMS: atom_id res chain seq x y z
N MET A 1 14.16 45.29 -0.08
CA MET A 1 14.26 46.49 0.79
C MET A 1 14.51 45.97 2.20
N ALA A 2 15.77 45.85 2.62
CA ALA A 2 16.13 45.17 3.86
C ALA A 2 16.07 46.14 5.06
N LEU A 3 15.22 45.87 6.05
CA LEU A 3 15.35 46.47 7.36
C LEU A 3 16.50 45.77 8.10
N THR A 4 17.60 46.48 8.30
CA THR A 4 18.75 45.97 9.05
C THR A 4 18.45 45.84 10.54
N ASN A 5 18.94 44.75 11.15
CA ASN A 5 18.73 44.34 12.54
C ASN A 5 19.06 45.42 13.61
N THR A 6 19.82 46.45 13.23
CA THR A 6 20.17 47.61 14.07
C THR A 6 18.95 48.36 14.63
N SER A 7 17.87 48.52 13.86
CA SER A 7 16.71 49.32 14.28
C SER A 7 15.89 48.65 15.39
N ILE A 8 15.79 47.32 15.36
CA ILE A 8 15.05 46.55 16.37
C ILE A 8 15.82 46.57 17.70
N LYS A 9 17.15 46.38 17.65
CA LYS A 9 17.98 46.46 18.85
C LYS A 9 17.94 47.85 19.50
N SER A 10 17.95 48.92 18.70
CA SER A 10 17.83 50.30 19.20
C SER A 10 16.53 50.56 19.98
N VAL A 11 15.43 49.92 19.62
CA VAL A 11 14.14 50.06 20.33
C VAL A 11 14.14 49.24 21.62
N ILE A 12 14.69 48.03 21.59
CA ILE A 12 14.82 47.18 22.79
C ILE A 12 15.72 47.86 23.84
N ASP A 13 16.88 48.37 23.44
CA ASP A 13 17.81 49.05 24.35
C ASP A 13 17.16 50.31 24.98
N ALA A 14 16.33 51.05 24.23
CA ALA A 14 15.58 52.21 24.74
C ALA A 14 14.46 51.84 25.71
N VAL A 15 13.73 50.74 25.46
CA VAL A 15 12.69 50.23 26.36
C VAL A 15 13.29 49.74 27.68
N SER A 16 14.42 49.03 27.63
CA SER A 16 15.15 48.61 28.85
C SER A 16 15.69 49.80 29.66
N ALA A 17 16.15 50.87 29.00
CA ALA A 17 16.55 52.11 29.69
C ALA A 17 15.37 52.77 30.43
N ASN A 18 14.21 52.93 29.78
CA ASN A 18 13.01 53.48 30.41
C ASN A 18 12.49 52.60 31.56
N MET A 19 12.51 51.28 31.42
CA MET A 19 12.11 50.34 32.48
C MET A 19 13.00 50.51 33.73
N THR A 20 14.30 50.73 33.53
CA THR A 20 15.26 50.99 34.62
C THR A 20 15.02 52.34 35.30
N GLN A 21 14.63 53.37 34.53
CA GLN A 21 14.29 54.69 35.06
C GLN A 21 13.00 54.67 35.91
N ILE A 22 11.99 53.90 35.48
CA ILE A 22 10.72 53.71 36.21
C ILE A 22 10.95 52.92 37.52
N ALA A 23 11.78 51.87 37.49
CA ALA A 23 12.17 51.13 38.71
C ALA A 23 12.96 52.00 39.72
N GLY A 24 13.78 52.94 39.24
CA GLY A 24 14.52 53.88 40.08
C GLY A 24 13.64 54.93 40.78
N GLN A 25 12.54 55.36 40.15
CA GLN A 25 11.61 56.32 40.77
C GLN A 25 10.69 55.67 41.81
N ALA A 26 10.38 54.37 41.66
CA ALA A 26 9.52 53.64 42.62
C ALA A 26 10.17 53.30 43.97
N THR A 27 11.49 53.50 44.12
CA THR A 27 12.26 53.09 45.32
C THR A 27 12.75 54.26 46.20
N SER A 28 12.35 55.50 45.90
CA SER A 28 12.81 56.71 46.60
C SER A 28 11.69 57.51 47.31
N ALA A 29 10.76 56.83 48.00
CA ALA A 29 9.73 57.48 48.83
C ALA A 29 9.24 56.62 50.02
N SER A 30 10.16 56.02 50.78
CA SER A 30 9.85 55.36 52.06
C SER A 30 10.88 55.74 53.13
N ALA A 31 10.71 56.94 53.70
CA ALA A 31 11.38 57.39 54.91
C ALA A 31 10.43 58.31 55.68
N PRO A 32 10.27 58.14 57.01
CA PRO A 32 9.25 58.86 57.77
C PRO A 32 9.70 60.30 58.08
N VAL A 33 8.87 61.29 57.78
CA VAL A 33 9.07 62.66 58.25
C VAL A 33 8.46 62.81 59.64
N ALA A 34 9.32 62.74 60.66
CA ALA A 34 8.97 63.18 62.01
C ALA A 34 8.97 64.72 62.08
N PHE A 35 7.97 65.30 62.75
CA PHE A 35 7.98 66.70 63.17
C PHE A 35 8.23 66.79 64.68
N PRO A 36 9.33 67.43 65.13
CA PRO A 36 9.60 67.67 66.55
C PRO A 36 9.10 69.04 67.04
N ALA A 37 8.69 69.06 68.32
CA ALA A 37 8.72 70.15 69.30
C ALA A 37 8.49 71.64 68.88
N SER A 38 7.32 72.15 69.28
CA SER A 38 7.08 73.45 69.97
C SER A 38 8.10 74.62 69.90
N VAL A 39 7.67 75.76 69.32
CA VAL A 39 7.94 77.16 69.74
C VAL A 39 6.69 77.96 69.29
N ALA A 40 5.82 78.58 70.09
CA ALA A 40 5.91 79.53 71.22
C ALA A 40 6.06 81.02 70.79
N ASN A 41 5.08 81.85 71.21
CA ASN A 41 4.96 83.32 71.08
C ASN A 41 4.74 83.83 69.64
N ASP A 42 3.78 84.69 69.31
CA ASP A 42 3.23 85.90 69.98
C ASP A 42 1.82 86.18 69.39
N ALA A 43 0.81 86.84 69.99
CA ALA A 43 0.63 87.45 71.31
C ALA A 43 -0.84 87.33 71.77
N THR A 44 -1.08 87.57 73.06
CA THR A 44 -2.39 87.71 73.74
C THR A 44 -3.26 88.84 73.16
N VAL A 45 -4.60 88.84 73.31
CA VAL A 45 -5.40 89.40 74.44
C VAL A 45 -6.79 88.72 74.45
N ALA A 46 -7.42 88.32 75.55
CA ALA A 46 -6.94 88.08 76.93
C ALA A 46 -7.94 87.17 77.68
N LYS A 47 -7.49 86.62 78.81
CA LYS A 47 -8.34 86.01 79.84
C LYS A 47 -9.26 87.07 80.45
N ASP A 48 -10.45 86.67 80.93
CA ASP A 48 -10.80 87.03 82.31
C ASP A 48 -11.65 85.93 82.97
N SER A 49 -10.98 85.15 83.82
CA SER A 49 -11.61 84.46 84.93
C SER A 49 -10.83 84.76 86.21
N THR A 50 -11.08 85.95 86.74
CA THR A 50 -10.82 86.40 88.13
C THR A 50 -9.37 86.70 88.53
N VAL A 51 -9.16 87.86 89.17
CA VAL A 51 -8.49 88.11 90.49
C VAL A 51 -7.90 89.54 90.56
N ALA A 52 -7.81 90.07 91.79
CA ALA A 52 -7.19 91.35 92.23
C ALA A 52 -8.01 92.63 91.91
N LYS A 53 -8.34 93.52 92.85
CA LYS A 53 -7.82 93.70 94.23
C LYS A 53 -6.31 93.94 94.29
N ASP A 54 -5.86 95.08 93.74
CA ASP A 54 -5.43 96.21 94.59
C ASP A 54 -4.90 97.40 93.76
N ALA A 55 -5.50 98.56 94.00
CA ALA A 55 -4.88 99.87 93.81
C ALA A 55 -5.12 100.71 95.08
N THR A 56 -4.51 100.21 96.16
CA THR A 56 -3.95 100.99 97.27
C THR A 56 -4.22 102.50 97.31
N VAL A 57 -5.10 102.92 98.23
CA VAL A 57 -4.74 103.94 99.23
C VAL A 57 -5.23 103.49 100.62
N ALA A 58 -4.27 103.10 101.46
CA ALA A 58 -4.30 103.09 102.92
C ALA A 58 -5.53 102.51 103.67
N LYS A 59 -5.41 101.23 104.07
CA LYS A 59 -5.39 100.96 105.52
C LYS A 59 -3.96 101.18 106.00
N ASP A 60 -3.63 102.42 106.33
CA ASP A 60 -2.37 102.72 107.02
C ASP A 60 -2.59 102.59 108.53
N SER A 61 -1.95 101.60 109.13
CA SER A 61 -1.90 101.41 110.57
C SER A 61 -0.81 102.31 111.18
N THR A 62 -1.15 103.60 111.29
CA THR A 62 -0.60 104.58 112.26
C THR A 62 0.91 104.84 112.27
N VAL A 63 1.35 105.78 111.42
CA VAL A 63 2.37 106.80 111.76
C VAL A 63 1.93 108.11 111.10
N ALA A 64 1.71 109.26 111.77
CA ALA A 64 2.18 109.72 113.08
C ALA A 64 1.05 110.33 113.95
N LYS A 65 1.43 110.76 115.16
CA LYS A 65 0.61 111.57 116.07
C LYS A 65 0.40 113.00 115.54
N ASP A 66 -0.58 113.67 116.14
CA ASP A 66 -0.95 115.10 116.03
C ASP A 66 -1.68 115.53 114.72
N ALA A 67 -2.87 116.15 114.73
CA ALA A 67 -3.83 116.39 115.82
C ALA A 67 -5.25 116.75 115.30
N THR A 68 -6.29 116.14 115.92
CA THR A 68 -7.59 116.79 116.27
C THR A 68 -8.69 117.13 115.21
N VAL A 69 -9.69 116.22 115.08
CA VAL A 69 -11.19 116.43 115.10
C VAL A 69 -11.97 117.08 113.92
N ALA A 70 -12.98 116.36 113.36
CA ALA A 70 -14.43 116.75 113.16
C ALA A 70 -15.18 115.99 112.01
N LYS A 71 -16.53 116.11 111.97
CA LYS A 71 -17.54 115.32 111.19
C LYS A 71 -17.98 115.89 109.81
N GLU A 72 -18.58 114.99 109.00
CA GLU A 72 -19.46 115.08 107.81
C GLU A 72 -20.02 116.43 107.25
N ALA A 73 -20.18 116.48 105.91
CA ALA A 73 -21.15 117.32 105.17
C ALA A 73 -21.49 116.75 103.76
N THR A 74 -22.65 117.12 103.19
CA THR A 74 -23.17 116.73 101.84
C THR A 74 -23.08 117.87 100.80
N LEU A 75 -23.15 117.56 99.48
CA LEU A 75 -23.59 118.39 98.31
C LEU A 75 -23.35 117.58 96.98
N THR A 76 -23.72 117.96 95.74
CA THR A 76 -25.09 118.03 95.13
C THR A 76 -25.16 117.72 93.62
N ASN A 77 -24.26 118.21 92.76
CA ASN A 77 -24.46 118.38 91.29
C ASN A 77 -24.61 117.07 90.44
N ARG A 78 -25.76 116.87 89.77
CA ARG A 78 -25.98 115.91 88.66
C ARG A 78 -26.83 116.51 87.52
N PRO A 79 -26.61 116.14 86.24
CA PRO A 79 -27.37 116.66 85.07
C PRO A 79 -28.82 116.13 85.00
N THR A 80 -29.67 116.81 84.21
CA THR A 80 -31.13 116.59 84.17
C THR A 80 -31.61 115.68 83.04
N LEU A 81 -32.82 115.13 83.18
CA LEU A 81 -33.42 114.18 82.23
C LEU A 81 -33.50 114.74 80.79
N THR A 82 -33.84 116.02 80.63
CA THR A 82 -33.91 116.69 79.31
C THR A 82 -32.55 116.74 78.60
N GLN A 83 -31.44 116.77 79.36
CA GLN A 83 -30.08 116.69 78.79
C GLN A 83 -29.72 115.26 78.35
N ILE A 84 -30.40 114.24 78.90
CA ILE A 84 -30.26 112.83 78.51
C ILE A 84 -31.11 112.55 77.26
N GLU A 85 -32.33 113.06 77.19
CA GLU A 85 -33.23 112.91 76.02
C GLU A 85 -32.70 113.63 74.77
N ALA A 86 -32.02 114.77 74.94
CA ALA A 86 -31.31 115.46 73.86
C ALA A 86 -29.98 114.78 73.44
N SER A 87 -29.55 113.71 74.13
CA SER A 87 -28.30 113.01 73.80
C SER A 87 -28.47 112.05 72.61
N THR A 88 -27.40 111.85 71.84
CA THR A 88 -27.34 110.94 70.68
C THR A 88 -27.58 109.45 70.99
N ILE A 89 -27.86 109.09 72.24
CA ILE A 89 -28.06 107.71 72.69
C ILE A 89 -29.44 107.19 72.26
N LEU A 90 -30.52 107.91 72.57
CA LEU A 90 -31.89 107.48 72.22
C LEU A 90 -32.12 107.42 70.70
N ALA A 91 -31.53 108.34 69.93
CA ALA A 91 -31.65 108.33 68.46
C ALA A 91 -30.97 107.11 67.81
N LYS A 92 -29.87 106.62 68.39
CA LYS A 92 -29.24 105.36 67.96
C LYS A 92 -30.13 104.16 68.27
N GLU A 93 -30.78 104.13 69.42
CA GLU A 93 -31.66 103.04 69.85
C GLU A 93 -32.88 102.88 68.92
N ALA A 94 -33.53 103.98 68.54
CA ALA A 94 -34.61 103.96 67.53
C ALA A 94 -34.14 103.48 66.13
N THR A 95 -32.91 103.79 65.75
CA THR A 95 -32.29 103.33 64.49
C THR A 95 -31.93 101.84 64.52
N VAL A 96 -31.64 101.29 65.70
CA VAL A 96 -31.41 99.84 65.89
C VAL A 96 -32.72 99.06 65.77
N ASN A 97 -33.79 99.52 66.42
CA ASN A 97 -35.09 98.82 66.38
C ASN A 97 -35.73 98.77 64.98
N THR A 98 -35.47 99.77 64.12
CA THR A 98 -35.95 99.74 62.73
C THR A 98 -35.15 98.79 61.83
N ARG A 99 -33.89 98.50 62.15
CA ARG A 99 -33.07 97.50 61.45
C ARG A 99 -33.32 96.07 61.89
N ALA A 100 -33.91 95.87 63.08
CA ALA A 100 -34.29 94.59 63.65
C ALA A 100 -35.82 94.44 63.77
N SER A 101 -36.55 94.92 62.75
CA SER A 101 -38.01 94.81 62.71
C SER A 101 -38.49 93.36 62.46
N GLN A 102 -39.68 93.00 62.95
CA GLN A 102 -40.27 91.68 62.68
C GLN A 102 -40.36 91.39 61.18
N ALA A 103 -40.69 92.38 60.34
CA ALA A 103 -40.74 92.23 58.89
C ALA A 103 -39.38 91.84 58.26
N SER A 104 -38.27 92.27 58.86
CA SER A 104 -36.92 91.86 58.44
C SER A 104 -36.65 90.38 58.75
N VAL A 105 -37.19 89.88 59.86
CA VAL A 105 -37.13 88.46 60.26
C VAL A 105 -38.03 87.62 59.35
N ASP A 106 -39.25 88.07 59.07
CA ASP A 106 -40.20 87.36 58.20
C ASP A 106 -39.69 87.27 56.75
N THR A 107 -39.03 88.31 56.25
CA THR A 107 -38.38 88.30 54.92
C THR A 107 -37.25 87.27 54.87
N LEU A 108 -36.42 87.21 55.91
CA LEU A 108 -35.34 86.22 56.01
C LEU A 108 -35.90 84.79 56.09
N ALA A 109 -36.97 84.57 56.85
CA ALA A 109 -37.66 83.27 56.91
C ALA A 109 -38.18 82.84 55.52
N SER A 110 -38.83 83.75 54.78
CA SER A 110 -39.32 83.45 53.42
C SER A 110 -38.20 83.09 52.43
N TYR A 111 -37.04 83.75 52.52
CA TYR A 111 -35.87 83.37 51.70
C TYR A 111 -35.31 82.01 52.11
N VAL A 112 -35.16 81.75 53.41
CA VAL A 112 -34.70 80.44 53.93
C VAL A 112 -35.66 79.33 53.48
N ASP A 113 -36.98 79.50 53.61
CA ASP A 113 -37.97 78.51 53.15
C ASP A 113 -37.89 78.26 51.65
N THR A 114 -37.66 79.31 50.85
CA THR A 114 -37.50 79.20 49.39
C THR A 114 -36.22 78.45 49.01
N GLU A 115 -35.09 78.75 49.65
CA GLU A 115 -33.83 78.06 49.44
C GLU A 115 -33.90 76.61 49.94
N VAL A 116 -34.51 76.36 51.10
CA VAL A 116 -34.73 75.01 51.65
C VAL A 116 -35.62 74.19 50.73
N LEU A 117 -36.73 74.73 50.20
CA LEU A 117 -37.55 74.06 49.18
C LEU A 117 -36.74 73.73 47.92
N ALA A 118 -35.91 74.66 47.44
CA ALA A 118 -35.07 74.45 46.26
C ALA A 118 -33.93 73.44 46.50
N ILE A 119 -33.41 73.35 47.73
CA ILE A 119 -32.45 72.31 48.15
C ILE A 119 -33.18 70.96 48.21
N LYS A 120 -34.34 70.89 48.88
CA LYS A 120 -35.15 69.67 49.03
C LYS A 120 -35.52 69.08 47.66
N ALA A 121 -35.93 69.93 46.69
CA ALA A 121 -36.21 69.52 45.32
C ALA A 121 -34.98 68.98 44.56
N LYS A 122 -33.75 69.38 44.93
CA LYS A 122 -32.51 68.83 44.35
C LYS A 122 -32.09 67.54 45.05
N THR A 123 -32.25 67.47 46.37
CA THR A 123 -32.02 66.26 47.16
C THR A 123 -32.98 65.13 46.78
N ASP A 124 -34.25 65.43 46.52
CA ASP A 124 -35.25 64.45 46.05
C ASP A 124 -34.98 63.91 44.64
N ASN A 125 -34.19 64.62 43.85
CA ASN A 125 -33.77 64.19 42.50
C ASN A 125 -32.43 63.42 42.52
N LEU A 126 -31.83 63.20 43.69
CA LEU A 126 -30.73 62.23 43.82
C LEU A 126 -31.32 60.80 43.78
N PRO A 127 -30.62 59.82 43.17
CA PRO A 127 -31.04 58.43 43.27
C PRO A 127 -31.13 58.00 44.73
N SER A 128 -32.12 57.17 45.07
CA SER A 128 -32.38 56.70 46.44
C SER A 128 -31.23 55.89 47.04
N ASP A 129 -30.32 55.42 46.18
CA ASP A 129 -29.10 54.73 46.54
C ASP A 129 -27.97 55.28 45.63
N PRO A 130 -27.17 56.26 46.09
CA PRO A 130 -26.02 56.73 45.34
C PRO A 130 -24.89 55.71 45.44
N ALA A 131 -24.47 55.15 44.29
CA ALA A 131 -23.48 54.07 44.19
C ALA A 131 -22.32 54.24 45.18
N ASP A 132 -22.19 53.27 46.09
CA ASP A 132 -21.26 53.39 47.20
C ASP A 132 -19.83 52.99 46.77
N ALA A 133 -18.88 53.10 47.70
CA ALA A 133 -17.49 52.74 47.41
C ALA A 133 -17.32 51.23 47.10
N SER A 134 -18.25 50.39 47.55
CA SER A 134 -18.26 48.93 47.32
C SER A 134 -18.88 48.56 45.96
N ASP A 135 -19.90 49.28 45.49
CA ASP A 135 -20.44 49.16 44.13
C ASP A 135 -19.37 49.51 43.09
N ILE A 136 -18.70 50.64 43.30
CA ILE A 136 -17.60 51.11 42.42
C ILE A 136 -16.45 50.09 42.45
N ALA A 137 -16.06 49.58 43.63
CA ALA A 137 -15.03 48.55 43.74
C ALA A 137 -15.44 47.24 43.05
N SER A 138 -16.72 46.84 43.13
CA SER A 138 -17.26 45.63 42.48
C SER A 138 -17.29 45.78 40.96
N ALA A 139 -17.63 46.96 40.45
CA ALA A 139 -17.55 47.28 39.02
C ALA A 139 -16.09 47.20 38.51
N PHE A 140 -15.13 47.80 39.23
CA PHE A 140 -13.71 47.69 38.88
C PHE A 140 -13.16 46.26 38.97
N ALA A 141 -13.57 45.48 39.99
CA ALA A 141 -13.21 44.07 40.09
C ALA A 141 -13.73 43.25 38.91
N THR A 142 -14.96 43.54 38.45
CA THR A 142 -15.56 42.92 37.26
C THR A 142 -14.76 43.27 36.00
N VAL A 143 -14.45 44.55 35.79
CA VAL A 143 -13.63 45.01 34.65
C VAL A 143 -12.24 44.37 34.66
N ASN A 144 -11.57 44.29 35.81
CA ASN A 144 -10.26 43.64 35.93
C ASN A 144 -10.33 42.13 35.61
N SER A 145 -11.40 41.45 36.02
CA SER A 145 -11.64 40.03 35.69
C SER A 145 -11.87 39.82 34.18
N THR A 146 -12.66 40.68 33.55
CA THR A 146 -12.83 40.67 32.09
C THR A 146 -11.52 40.95 31.36
N LEU A 147 -10.72 41.93 31.82
CA LEU A 147 -9.43 42.25 31.23
C LEU A 147 -8.41 41.09 31.36
N ALA A 148 -8.37 40.41 32.51
CA ALA A 148 -7.55 39.22 32.70
C ALA A 148 -7.99 38.06 31.78
N THR A 149 -9.30 37.90 31.56
CA THR A 149 -9.85 36.90 30.64
C THR A 149 -9.46 37.21 29.19
N ILE A 150 -9.58 38.47 28.77
CA ILE A 150 -9.14 38.94 27.43
C ILE A 150 -7.64 38.72 27.23
N ALA A 151 -6.81 39.05 28.24
CA ALA A 151 -5.38 38.81 28.17
C ALA A 151 -5.07 37.31 27.97
N SER A 152 -5.72 36.42 28.72
CA SER A 152 -5.55 34.96 28.56
C SER A 152 -6.00 34.44 27.19
N TYR A 153 -7.04 35.03 26.57
CA TYR A 153 -7.44 34.69 25.21
C TYR A 153 -6.41 35.18 24.18
N ILE A 154 -5.95 36.43 24.30
CA ILE A 154 -4.89 36.98 23.45
C ILE A 154 -3.63 36.12 23.55
N ASP A 155 -3.17 35.74 24.75
CA ASP A 155 -2.02 34.86 24.94
C ASP A 155 -2.21 33.50 24.25
N THR A 156 -3.42 32.92 24.33
CA THR A 156 -3.75 31.65 23.69
C THR A 156 -3.76 31.75 22.16
N GLU A 157 -4.39 32.80 21.61
CA GLU A 157 -4.44 33.05 20.17
C GLU A 157 -3.05 33.41 19.62
N VAL A 158 -2.28 34.24 20.31
CA VAL A 158 -0.89 34.58 19.95
C VAL A 158 0.01 33.34 20.01
N ALA A 159 -0.14 32.47 21.00
CA ALA A 159 0.57 31.19 21.06
C ALA A 159 0.20 30.27 19.88
N ALA A 160 -1.08 30.20 19.51
CA ALA A 160 -1.55 29.40 18.37
C ALA A 160 -1.08 29.98 17.01
N ILE A 161 -1.15 31.30 16.83
CA ILE A 161 -0.62 32.02 15.66
C ILE A 161 0.89 31.82 15.56
N LYS A 162 1.62 31.94 16.68
CA LYS A 162 3.06 31.69 16.74
C LYS A 162 3.38 30.25 16.38
N ALA A 163 2.66 29.27 16.93
CA ALA A 163 2.83 27.87 16.56
C ALA A 163 2.55 27.60 15.07
N LYS A 164 1.64 28.34 14.42
CA LYS A 164 1.45 28.26 12.96
C LYS A 164 2.53 28.98 12.16
N THR A 165 3.02 30.11 12.64
CA THR A 165 4.09 30.89 12.01
C THR A 165 5.43 30.16 12.10
N ASP A 166 5.75 29.55 13.24
CA ASP A 166 6.96 28.75 13.46
C ASP A 166 6.93 27.41 12.67
N ASN A 167 5.76 27.01 12.14
CA ASN A 167 5.59 25.87 11.23
C ASN A 167 5.61 26.27 9.74
N LEU A 168 5.72 27.57 9.42
CA LEU A 168 6.11 27.96 8.06
C LEU A 168 7.59 27.62 7.87
N PRO A 169 8.02 27.13 6.69
CA PRO A 169 9.44 26.93 6.43
C PRO A 169 10.17 28.27 6.62
N SER A 170 11.40 28.21 7.13
CA SER A 170 12.24 29.40 7.38
C SER A 170 12.48 30.23 6.12
N ASP A 171 12.29 29.61 4.96
CA ASP A 171 12.06 30.29 3.70
C ASP A 171 10.83 29.70 2.98
N PRO A 172 9.75 30.47 2.76
CA PRO A 172 8.61 30.06 1.95
C PRO A 172 8.92 30.20 0.44
N ALA A 173 9.79 29.33 -0.07
CA ALA A 173 10.26 29.27 -1.46
C ALA A 173 10.67 30.65 -2.00
N ASP A 174 11.84 31.14 -1.59
CA ASP A 174 12.36 32.41 -2.05
C ASP A 174 12.58 32.44 -3.57
N ALA A 175 12.90 33.65 -4.04
CA ALA A 175 13.28 33.86 -5.42
C ALA A 175 14.55 33.06 -5.82
N SER A 176 15.32 32.48 -4.88
CA SER A 176 16.51 31.68 -5.15
C SER A 176 16.17 30.20 -5.38
N ASP A 177 15.25 29.60 -4.63
CA ASP A 177 14.70 28.24 -4.88
C ASP A 177 13.93 28.20 -6.21
N ILE A 178 13.15 29.27 -6.48
CA ILE A 178 12.47 29.46 -7.76
C ILE A 178 13.49 29.67 -8.89
N ALA A 179 14.53 30.48 -8.69
CA ALA A 179 15.60 30.66 -9.68
C ALA A 179 16.42 29.39 -9.91
N ALA A 180 16.68 28.58 -8.88
CA ALA A 180 17.37 27.29 -9.00
C ALA A 180 16.53 26.29 -9.81
N SER A 181 15.21 26.26 -9.58
CA SER A 181 14.26 25.47 -10.37
C SER A 181 14.26 25.90 -11.84
N PHE A 182 14.18 27.21 -12.12
CA PHE A 182 14.28 27.73 -13.49
C PHE A 182 15.66 27.49 -14.13
N ALA A 183 16.75 27.58 -13.37
CA ALA A 183 18.10 27.27 -13.86
C ALA A 183 18.22 25.79 -14.25
N SER A 184 17.65 24.88 -13.45
CA SER A 184 17.58 23.45 -13.77
C SER A 184 16.76 23.18 -15.04
N VAL A 185 15.62 23.85 -15.21
CA VAL A 185 14.80 23.75 -16.43
C VAL A 185 15.56 24.28 -17.65
N ASN A 186 16.25 25.43 -17.53
CA ASN A 186 17.07 25.98 -18.62
C ASN A 186 18.25 25.07 -18.98
N ALA A 187 18.88 24.41 -18.00
CA ALA A 187 19.95 23.44 -18.26
C ALA A 187 19.43 22.20 -19.00
N ALA A 188 18.27 21.67 -18.62
CA ALA A 188 17.60 20.58 -19.32
C ALA A 188 17.22 20.98 -20.75
N LEU A 189 16.65 22.17 -20.95
CA LEU A 189 16.31 22.71 -22.27
C LEU A 189 17.54 22.89 -23.15
N THR A 190 18.66 23.38 -22.60
CA THR A 190 19.95 23.52 -23.30
C THR A 190 20.52 22.16 -23.72
N THR A 191 20.32 21.13 -22.88
CA THR A 191 20.72 19.75 -23.22
C THR A 191 19.86 19.19 -24.35
N ILE A 192 18.55 19.43 -24.31
CA ILE A 192 17.61 19.01 -25.35
C ILE A 192 17.91 19.69 -26.69
N THR A 193 18.20 21.00 -26.71
CA THR A 193 18.62 21.67 -27.96
C THR A 193 19.94 21.12 -28.49
N GLY A 194 20.92 20.84 -27.63
CA GLY A 194 22.18 20.19 -28.05
C GLY A 194 21.98 18.79 -28.65
N TYR A 195 21.05 17.99 -28.12
CA TYR A 195 20.67 16.71 -28.71
C TYR A 195 19.95 16.89 -30.05
N ILE A 196 18.95 17.78 -30.12
CA ILE A 196 18.23 18.08 -31.37
C ILE A 196 19.21 18.57 -32.45
N ASP A 197 20.15 19.46 -32.13
CA ASP A 197 21.15 19.94 -33.08
C ASP A 197 22.07 18.80 -33.54
N THR A 198 22.44 17.88 -32.65
CA THR A 198 23.26 16.70 -33.00
C THR A 198 22.50 15.73 -33.89
N GLU A 199 21.23 15.43 -33.58
CA GLU A 199 20.36 14.57 -34.40
C GLU A 199 20.04 15.21 -35.74
N VAL A 200 19.72 16.50 -35.77
CA VAL A 200 19.47 17.26 -37.02
C VAL A 200 20.74 17.35 -37.86
N ALA A 201 21.91 17.55 -37.27
CA ALA A 201 23.18 17.52 -38.00
C ALA A 201 23.49 16.12 -38.54
N ALA A 202 23.19 15.06 -37.78
CA ALA A 202 23.34 13.69 -38.24
C ALA A 202 22.35 13.36 -39.37
N ILE A 203 21.08 13.78 -39.27
CA ILE A 203 20.05 13.62 -40.31
C ILE A 203 20.47 14.41 -41.56
N LYS A 204 20.85 15.68 -41.44
CA LYS A 204 21.40 16.48 -42.55
C LYS A 204 22.56 15.75 -43.21
N ALA A 205 23.56 15.30 -42.46
CA ALA A 205 24.68 14.53 -43.00
C ALA A 205 24.29 13.17 -43.63
N LYS A 206 23.05 12.69 -43.49
CA LYS A 206 22.53 11.53 -44.24
C LYS A 206 21.69 11.97 -45.43
N THR A 207 20.86 12.99 -45.28
CA THR A 207 20.05 13.60 -46.35
C THR A 207 20.91 14.28 -47.41
N ASP A 208 21.97 14.99 -47.02
CA ASP A 208 22.96 15.63 -47.91
C ASP A 208 23.84 14.59 -48.63
N ASN A 209 23.88 13.35 -48.12
CA ASN A 209 24.52 12.18 -48.74
C ASN A 209 23.53 11.30 -49.54
N LEU A 210 22.23 11.66 -49.59
CA LEU A 210 21.36 11.13 -50.63
C LEU A 210 21.75 11.81 -51.95
N PRO A 211 21.75 11.09 -53.08
CA PRO A 211 21.84 11.75 -54.38
C PRO A 211 20.68 12.74 -54.53
N VAL A 212 20.92 13.83 -55.28
CA VAL A 212 19.94 14.92 -55.46
C VAL A 212 18.63 14.46 -56.12
N ASP A 213 18.68 13.29 -56.78
CA ASP A 213 17.56 12.51 -57.27
C ASP A 213 17.90 11.02 -57.01
N PRO A 214 17.04 10.24 -56.29
CA PRO A 214 17.31 8.83 -55.98
C PRO A 214 17.29 7.95 -57.25
N ALA A 215 18.48 7.78 -57.83
CA ALA A 215 18.75 7.41 -59.22
C ALA A 215 18.29 8.53 -60.17
N ASP A 216 19.21 9.46 -60.46
CA ASP A 216 18.97 10.62 -61.32
C ASP A 216 18.20 10.23 -62.59
N ALA A 217 17.22 11.05 -62.97
CA ALA A 217 16.50 10.90 -64.22
C ALA A 217 17.44 10.77 -65.45
N SER A 218 18.69 11.25 -65.36
CA SER A 218 19.74 11.01 -66.35
C SER A 218 20.25 9.57 -66.43
N ASP A 219 20.37 8.84 -65.31
CA ASP A 219 20.81 7.44 -65.29
C ASP A 219 19.71 6.52 -65.84
N ILE A 220 18.46 6.82 -65.51
CA ILE A 220 17.28 6.18 -66.07
C ILE A 220 17.16 6.52 -67.57
N ALA A 221 17.35 7.77 -67.98
CA ALA A 221 17.34 8.18 -69.38
C ALA A 221 18.51 7.58 -70.19
N ALA A 222 19.71 7.45 -69.61
CA ALA A 222 20.84 6.78 -70.22
C ALA A 222 20.56 5.29 -70.42
N SER A 223 19.96 4.64 -69.42
CA SER A 223 19.52 3.23 -69.51
C SER A 223 18.47 3.03 -70.61
N PHE A 224 17.46 3.92 -70.69
CA PHE A 224 16.49 3.90 -71.79
C PHE A 224 17.12 4.18 -73.15
N SER A 225 18.06 5.13 -73.24
CA SER A 225 18.79 5.43 -74.49
C SER A 225 19.57 4.20 -74.97
N ASN A 226 20.26 3.49 -74.06
CA ASN A 226 20.95 2.24 -74.39
C ASN A 226 19.99 1.14 -74.90
N ILE A 227 18.81 1.00 -74.27
CA ILE A 227 17.76 0.08 -74.72
C ILE A 227 17.23 0.48 -76.10
N THR A 228 16.97 1.77 -76.35
CA THR A 228 16.55 2.27 -77.66
C THR A 228 17.61 2.02 -78.74
N THR A 229 18.90 2.23 -78.43
CA THR A 229 20.00 1.92 -79.36
C THR A 229 20.04 0.42 -79.68
N LEU A 230 19.97 -0.46 -78.67
CA LEU A 230 19.96 -1.90 -78.87
C LEU A 230 18.75 -2.37 -79.70
N LEU A 231 17.57 -1.81 -79.44
CA LEU A 231 16.34 -2.11 -80.17
C LEU A 231 16.43 -1.68 -81.64
N ASN A 232 17.01 -0.51 -81.92
CA ASN A 232 17.25 -0.05 -83.30
C ASN A 232 18.27 -0.94 -84.03
N THR A 233 19.32 -1.40 -83.36
CA THR A 233 20.27 -2.37 -83.93
C THR A 233 19.57 -3.71 -84.23
N LEU A 234 18.75 -4.22 -83.31
CA LEU A 234 17.98 -5.44 -83.52
C LEU A 234 16.98 -5.30 -84.68
N ALA A 235 16.27 -4.17 -84.77
CA ALA A 235 15.37 -3.89 -85.90
C ALA A 235 16.14 -3.90 -87.24
N SER A 236 17.31 -3.25 -87.30
CA SER A 236 18.15 -3.25 -88.51
C SER A 236 18.67 -4.65 -88.88
N TYR A 237 18.96 -5.52 -87.90
CA TYR A 237 19.31 -6.92 -88.18
C TYR A 237 18.10 -7.71 -88.69
N VAL A 238 16.94 -7.58 -88.04
CA VAL A 238 15.69 -8.21 -88.49
C VAL A 238 15.32 -7.76 -89.89
N ASP A 239 15.41 -6.47 -90.22
CA ASP A 239 15.16 -5.96 -91.58
C ASP A 239 16.15 -6.54 -92.60
N THR A 240 17.42 -6.70 -92.23
CA THR A 240 18.46 -7.32 -93.10
C THR A 240 18.19 -8.80 -93.32
N GLU A 241 17.85 -9.55 -92.27
CA GLU A 241 17.50 -10.97 -92.35
C GLU A 241 16.19 -11.18 -93.12
N VAL A 242 15.16 -10.37 -92.87
CA VAL A 242 13.88 -10.40 -93.60
C VAL A 242 14.10 -10.03 -95.06
N ALA A 243 14.96 -9.06 -95.39
CA ALA A 243 15.31 -8.75 -96.77
C ALA A 243 16.05 -9.91 -97.45
N ALA A 244 16.97 -10.59 -96.75
CA ALA A 244 17.68 -11.76 -97.27
C ALA A 244 16.76 -12.99 -97.45
N ILE A 245 15.89 -13.27 -96.48
CA ILE A 245 14.84 -14.30 -96.54
C ILE A 245 13.88 -13.98 -97.70
N LYS A 246 13.46 -12.72 -97.83
CA LYS A 246 12.58 -12.28 -98.92
C LYS A 246 13.28 -12.42 -100.27
N ALA A 247 14.55 -12.02 -100.41
CA ALA A 247 15.31 -12.26 -101.63
C ALA A 247 15.44 -13.76 -101.95
N LYS A 248 15.49 -14.65 -100.95
CA LYS A 248 15.50 -16.10 -101.20
C LYS A 248 14.12 -16.69 -101.51
N THR A 249 13.08 -16.16 -100.89
CA THR A 249 11.65 -16.51 -101.11
C THR A 249 11.17 -16.04 -102.48
N ASP A 250 11.53 -14.82 -102.89
CA ASP A 250 11.22 -14.26 -104.21
C ASP A 250 11.97 -14.99 -105.34
N ASN A 251 13.03 -15.75 -105.01
CA ASN A 251 13.73 -16.67 -105.91
C ASN A 251 13.15 -18.11 -105.92
N LEU A 252 12.11 -18.40 -105.13
CA LEU A 252 11.35 -19.63 -105.31
C LEU A 252 10.44 -19.48 -106.55
N PRO A 253 10.30 -20.50 -107.40
CA PRO A 253 9.34 -20.45 -108.50
C PRO A 253 7.93 -20.22 -107.94
N SER A 254 7.12 -19.42 -108.65
CA SER A 254 5.75 -19.06 -108.24
C SER A 254 4.80 -20.26 -108.10
N ASN A 255 5.21 -21.42 -108.62
CA ASN A 255 4.71 -22.72 -108.25
C ASN A 255 5.92 -23.63 -107.96
N PRO A 256 6.24 -23.95 -106.69
CA PRO A 256 7.15 -25.05 -106.38
C PRO A 256 6.68 -26.30 -107.11
N ALA A 257 7.62 -27.05 -107.71
CA ALA A 257 7.38 -28.21 -108.58
C ALA A 257 6.05 -28.91 -108.27
N ALA A 258 5.09 -28.84 -109.21
CA ALA A 258 3.76 -29.38 -108.97
C ALA A 258 3.88 -30.89 -108.69
N THR A 259 2.86 -31.49 -108.08
CA THR A 259 2.88 -32.94 -107.80
C THR A 259 2.99 -33.82 -109.07
N SER A 260 2.85 -33.24 -110.27
CA SER A 260 3.18 -33.85 -111.57
C SER A 260 4.67 -33.87 -111.92
N ASP A 261 5.45 -32.92 -111.40
CA ASP A 261 6.84 -32.66 -111.78
C ASP A 261 7.82 -33.43 -110.87
N ILE A 262 7.32 -33.87 -109.71
CA ILE A 262 8.00 -34.82 -108.82
C ILE A 262 7.76 -36.22 -109.41
N PRO A 263 8.81 -37.00 -109.75
CA PRO A 263 8.63 -38.36 -110.24
C PRO A 263 7.87 -39.20 -109.20
N THR A 264 6.80 -39.86 -109.65
CA THR A 264 5.99 -40.71 -108.78
C THR A 264 6.81 -41.85 -108.19
N ALA A 265 6.36 -42.41 -107.06
CA ALA A 265 7.02 -43.56 -106.45
C ALA A 265 7.18 -44.75 -107.42
N ASN A 266 6.24 -44.92 -108.36
CA ASN A 266 6.37 -45.89 -109.45
C ASN A 266 7.45 -45.49 -110.44
N GLN A 267 7.46 -44.27 -110.98
CA GLN A 267 8.51 -43.82 -111.92
C GLN A 267 9.93 -43.91 -111.32
N ASN A 268 10.11 -43.52 -110.05
CA ASN A 268 11.38 -43.66 -109.34
C ASN A 268 11.75 -45.13 -109.13
N ARG A 269 10.81 -45.96 -108.68
CA ARG A 269 11.02 -47.41 -108.56
C ARG A 269 11.49 -47.97 -109.90
N ASP A 270 10.71 -47.76 -110.95
CA ASP A 270 10.90 -48.38 -112.26
C ASP A 270 12.23 -47.94 -112.91
N ALA A 271 12.64 -46.68 -112.70
CA ALA A 271 13.96 -46.18 -113.11
C ALA A 271 15.13 -46.80 -112.32
N ILE A 272 15.03 -46.89 -110.99
CA ILE A 272 16.08 -47.46 -110.12
C ILE A 272 16.22 -48.98 -110.33
N LEU A 273 15.09 -49.65 -110.48
CA LEU A 273 14.98 -51.09 -110.59
C LEU A 273 15.10 -51.59 -112.04
N SER A 274 15.05 -50.69 -113.03
CA SER A 274 14.96 -51.01 -114.47
C SER A 274 13.77 -51.93 -114.78
N ALA A 275 12.65 -51.72 -114.09
CA ALA A 275 11.49 -52.60 -114.19
C ALA A 275 10.79 -52.44 -115.55
N SER A 276 10.65 -53.55 -116.28
CA SER A 276 9.88 -53.64 -117.53
C SER A 276 8.62 -54.49 -117.32
N PRO A 277 7.52 -54.24 -118.07
CA PRO A 277 6.36 -55.15 -118.11
C PRO A 277 6.73 -56.60 -118.45
N ASP A 278 7.81 -56.79 -119.22
CA ASP A 278 8.26 -58.09 -119.73
C ASP A 278 9.28 -58.80 -118.81
N GLY A 279 9.52 -58.25 -117.61
CA GLY A 279 10.44 -58.79 -116.60
C GLY A 279 11.62 -57.88 -116.29
N TRP A 280 12.63 -58.44 -115.62
CA TRP A 280 13.83 -57.73 -115.21
C TRP A 280 14.92 -57.94 -116.27
N PRO A 281 15.51 -56.88 -116.85
CA PRO A 281 16.64 -57.03 -117.76
C PRO A 281 17.83 -57.70 -117.06
N ASP A 282 18.50 -58.63 -117.76
CA ASP A 282 19.69 -59.33 -117.25
C ASP A 282 20.77 -58.35 -116.78
N GLY A 283 21.27 -58.54 -115.56
CA GLY A 283 22.25 -57.66 -114.93
C GLY A 283 21.69 -56.34 -114.37
N SER A 284 20.38 -56.08 -114.49
CA SER A 284 19.71 -54.95 -113.84
C SER A 284 19.75 -55.06 -112.30
N LEU A 285 19.42 -53.97 -111.60
CA LEU A 285 19.49 -53.97 -110.14
C LEU A 285 18.54 -54.99 -109.50
N GLY A 286 17.29 -55.12 -109.97
CA GLY A 286 16.34 -56.05 -109.36
C GLY A 286 16.31 -57.46 -109.95
N ASP A 287 17.02 -57.72 -111.06
CA ASP A 287 17.47 -59.07 -111.41
C ASP A 287 18.44 -59.62 -110.32
N ARG A 288 19.20 -58.73 -109.68
CA ARG A 288 20.25 -59.06 -108.70
C ARG A 288 19.82 -58.99 -107.23
N ILE A 289 18.58 -58.55 -106.92
CA ILE A 289 18.07 -58.45 -105.55
C ILE A 289 17.10 -59.60 -105.28
N LEU A 290 17.28 -60.29 -104.14
CA LEU A 290 16.32 -61.27 -103.63
C LEU A 290 14.97 -60.61 -103.35
N ILE A 291 14.05 -60.77 -104.30
CA ILE A 291 12.73 -60.16 -104.33
C ILE A 291 11.68 -61.25 -104.15
N SER A 292 10.81 -61.10 -103.14
CA SER A 292 9.63 -61.97 -103.01
C SER A 292 8.61 -61.66 -104.11
N ASP A 293 8.04 -62.74 -104.67
CA ASP A 293 6.92 -62.77 -105.60
C ASP A 293 5.61 -62.24 -104.98
N ASN A 294 5.53 -62.17 -103.67
CA ASN A 294 4.42 -61.62 -102.91
C ASN A 294 4.84 -60.35 -102.13
N ASN A 295 3.89 -59.79 -101.37
CA ASN A 295 4.04 -58.47 -100.74
C ASN A 295 5.01 -58.45 -99.54
N ASN A 296 5.56 -59.59 -99.11
CA ASN A 296 6.33 -59.71 -97.87
C ASN A 296 7.85 -59.66 -98.08
N ARG A 297 8.38 -58.49 -98.46
CA ARG A 297 9.79 -58.28 -98.88
C ARG A 297 10.72 -57.81 -97.75
N THR A 298 11.02 -58.69 -96.79
CA THR A 298 11.98 -58.39 -95.69
C THR A 298 12.95 -59.54 -95.44
N VAL A 299 14.10 -59.53 -96.13
CA VAL A 299 15.27 -60.38 -95.80
C VAL A 299 16.40 -59.47 -95.31
N LYS A 300 16.83 -59.63 -94.04
CA LYS A 300 17.97 -58.91 -93.46
C LYS A 300 19.21 -59.81 -93.45
N VAL A 301 20.10 -59.63 -94.43
CA VAL A 301 21.46 -60.18 -94.36
C VAL A 301 22.26 -59.35 -93.34
N THR A 302 22.84 -59.99 -92.32
CA THR A 302 23.53 -59.27 -91.24
C THR A 302 24.94 -59.82 -91.01
N GLY A 303 25.92 -58.91 -91.03
CA GLY A 303 27.33 -59.21 -90.75
C GLY A 303 28.24 -58.99 -91.97
N ALA A 304 29.09 -57.98 -91.88
CA ALA A 304 30.16 -57.77 -92.86
C ALA A 304 31.13 -58.98 -92.84
N GLY A 305 31.19 -59.72 -93.95
CA GLY A 305 32.16 -60.81 -94.15
C GLY A 305 31.72 -62.23 -93.76
N ALA A 306 30.54 -62.43 -93.14
CA ALA A 306 30.12 -63.74 -92.65
C ALA A 306 28.92 -64.39 -93.37
N GLY A 307 28.19 -63.65 -94.21
CA GLY A 307 27.20 -64.23 -95.14
C GLY A 307 25.96 -64.88 -94.50
N HIS A 308 25.55 -64.49 -93.29
CA HIS A 308 24.37 -65.04 -92.61
C HIS A 308 23.14 -64.10 -92.65
N VAL A 309 21.95 -64.69 -92.58
CA VAL A 309 20.66 -63.99 -92.53
C VAL A 309 20.10 -64.08 -91.12
N ALA A 310 19.77 -62.94 -90.52
CA ALA A 310 19.05 -62.91 -89.24
C ALA A 310 17.53 -62.92 -89.53
N ALA A 311 16.80 -63.77 -88.80
CA ALA A 311 15.36 -63.94 -88.97
C ALA A 311 14.65 -64.08 -87.62
N ASP A 312 13.52 -63.37 -87.46
CA ASP A 312 12.58 -63.62 -86.38
C ASP A 312 11.73 -64.85 -86.74
N VAL A 313 11.99 -65.96 -86.06
CA VAL A 313 11.33 -67.24 -86.38
C VAL A 313 10.04 -67.39 -85.57
N HIS A 314 8.88 -67.27 -86.24
CA HIS A 314 7.57 -67.38 -85.60
C HIS A 314 7.31 -68.76 -84.99
N ALA A 315 7.67 -69.83 -85.72
CA ALA A 315 7.61 -71.20 -85.23
C ALA A 315 8.74 -72.02 -85.88
N MET A 316 9.52 -72.70 -85.05
CA MET A 316 10.43 -73.75 -85.50
C MET A 316 9.68 -75.08 -85.55
N GLN A 317 9.93 -75.88 -86.59
CA GLN A 317 9.47 -77.26 -86.62
C GLN A 317 10.20 -78.09 -85.54
N PRO A 318 9.68 -79.27 -85.16
CA PRO A 318 10.42 -80.21 -84.32
C PRO A 318 11.84 -80.44 -84.86
N ASP A 319 12.80 -80.60 -83.93
CA ASP A 319 14.21 -80.90 -84.20
C ASP A 319 15.01 -79.86 -85.03
N VAL A 320 14.49 -78.64 -85.25
CA VAL A 320 15.26 -77.54 -85.87
C VAL A 320 16.42 -77.05 -84.98
N LEU A 321 16.26 -77.08 -83.66
CA LEU A 321 17.34 -76.86 -82.69
C LEU A 321 17.66 -78.17 -81.98
N THR A 322 18.50 -79.00 -82.59
CA THR A 322 19.00 -80.23 -81.96
C THR A 322 19.99 -79.92 -80.82
N ALA A 323 20.27 -80.92 -79.97
CA ALA A 323 21.28 -80.79 -78.93
C ALA A 323 22.70 -80.46 -79.46
N SER A 324 23.00 -80.76 -80.73
CA SER A 324 24.26 -80.38 -81.39
C SER A 324 24.23 -79.00 -82.07
N ALA A 325 23.05 -78.38 -82.21
CA ALA A 325 22.88 -77.03 -82.74
C ALA A 325 23.05 -75.93 -81.66
N LEU A 326 22.98 -76.30 -80.38
CA LEU A 326 23.15 -75.39 -79.25
C LEU A 326 24.61 -75.42 -78.77
N ALA A 327 25.28 -74.26 -78.78
CA ALA A 327 26.66 -74.16 -78.29
C ALA A 327 26.74 -74.47 -76.78
N ALA A 328 27.76 -75.22 -76.36
CA ALA A 328 27.97 -75.59 -74.96
C ALA A 328 28.10 -74.36 -74.03
N ASP A 329 28.70 -73.29 -74.56
CA ASP A 329 28.89 -71.99 -73.95
C ASP A 329 27.53 -71.37 -73.56
N ALA A 330 26.55 -71.40 -74.47
CA ALA A 330 25.21 -70.86 -74.24
C ALA A 330 24.42 -71.67 -73.19
N VAL A 331 24.59 -73.01 -73.17
CA VAL A 331 24.02 -73.86 -72.10
C VAL A 331 24.61 -73.48 -70.74
N THR A 332 25.91 -73.23 -70.69
CA THR A 332 26.64 -72.84 -69.48
C THR A 332 26.18 -71.47 -68.96
N GLU A 333 25.99 -70.50 -69.86
CA GLU A 333 25.54 -69.14 -69.51
C GLU A 333 24.11 -69.12 -68.97
N ILE A 334 23.17 -69.87 -69.58
CA ILE A 334 21.80 -70.04 -69.07
C ILE A 334 21.79 -70.65 -67.66
N GLN A 335 22.63 -71.66 -67.41
CA GLN A 335 22.73 -72.29 -66.09
C GLN A 335 23.33 -71.37 -65.02
N ASN A 336 24.24 -70.47 -65.39
CA ASN A 336 24.83 -69.49 -64.48
C ASN A 336 23.88 -68.32 -64.15
N GLY A 337 22.98 -67.96 -65.07
CA GLY A 337 22.01 -66.86 -64.89
C GLY A 337 20.81 -67.21 -64.01
N LEU A 338 20.47 -68.51 -63.90
CA LEU A 338 19.45 -68.98 -62.95
C LEU A 338 20.03 -69.00 -61.53
N ALA A 339 19.28 -68.53 -60.53
CA ALA A 339 19.74 -68.48 -59.15
C ALA A 339 20.24 -69.86 -58.70
N THR A 340 21.54 -69.97 -58.43
CA THR A 340 22.16 -71.26 -58.06
C THR A 340 21.50 -71.81 -56.80
N SER A 341 21.44 -73.14 -56.68
CA SER A 341 20.87 -73.83 -55.50
C SER A 341 21.46 -73.29 -54.18
N ALA A 342 22.75 -72.89 -54.19
CA ALA A 342 23.43 -72.24 -53.08
C ALA A 342 22.85 -70.87 -52.69
N ALA A 343 22.47 -70.03 -53.65
CA ALA A 343 21.89 -68.71 -53.39
C ALA A 343 20.50 -68.83 -52.71
N LEU A 344 19.66 -69.76 -53.19
CA LEU A 344 18.35 -70.01 -52.59
C LEU A 344 18.48 -70.61 -51.17
N ALA A 345 19.44 -71.51 -50.95
CA ALA A 345 19.74 -72.05 -49.62
C ALA A 345 20.18 -70.96 -48.62
N ALA A 346 21.00 -69.99 -49.06
CA ALA A 346 21.41 -68.87 -48.22
C ALA A 346 20.24 -67.96 -47.80
N VAL A 347 19.31 -67.69 -48.72
CA VAL A 347 18.07 -66.94 -48.41
C VAL A 347 17.21 -67.68 -47.40
N ALA A 348 17.01 -68.99 -47.58
CA ALA A 348 16.24 -69.81 -46.64
C ALA A 348 16.83 -69.79 -45.21
N ALA A 349 18.16 -69.93 -45.08
CA ALA A 349 18.86 -69.85 -43.80
C ALA A 349 18.67 -68.48 -43.11
N ASN A 350 18.77 -67.38 -43.88
CA ASN A 350 18.56 -66.02 -43.36
C ASN A 350 17.12 -65.79 -42.87
N VAL A 351 16.12 -66.30 -43.60
CA VAL A 351 14.71 -66.24 -43.19
C VAL A 351 14.49 -67.01 -41.89
N THR A 352 15.05 -68.22 -41.76
CA THR A 352 14.98 -68.99 -40.51
C THR A 352 15.60 -68.22 -39.35
N ALA A 353 16.81 -67.66 -39.54
CA ALA A 353 17.49 -66.87 -38.51
C ALA A 353 16.68 -65.63 -38.08
N LEU A 354 16.00 -64.95 -39.00
CA LEU A 354 15.14 -63.81 -38.71
C LEU A 354 13.92 -64.21 -37.87
N VAL A 355 13.24 -65.30 -38.24
CA VAL A 355 12.11 -65.87 -37.49
C VAL A 355 12.54 -66.28 -36.07
N THR A 356 13.73 -66.86 -35.90
CA THR A 356 14.25 -67.22 -34.57
C THR A 356 14.66 -65.98 -33.74
N ARG A 357 15.09 -64.89 -34.38
CA ARG A 357 15.52 -63.64 -33.72
C ARG A 357 14.39 -62.65 -33.42
N ILE A 358 13.21 -62.81 -34.02
CA ILE A 358 12.00 -62.05 -33.70
C ILE A 358 10.93 -63.00 -33.11
N PRO A 359 11.18 -63.64 -31.95
CA PRO A 359 10.17 -64.45 -31.28
C PRO A 359 9.09 -63.55 -30.66
N ALA A 360 7.89 -64.10 -30.47
CA ALA A 360 6.78 -63.40 -29.80
C ALA A 360 7.13 -62.89 -28.39
N THR A 361 8.11 -63.51 -27.73
CA THR A 361 8.64 -63.10 -26.42
C THR A 361 9.31 -61.71 -26.43
N LEU A 362 9.85 -61.25 -27.57
CA LEU A 362 10.45 -59.92 -27.68
C LEU A 362 9.38 -58.82 -27.65
N PHE A 363 8.23 -59.06 -28.28
CA PHE A 363 7.05 -58.18 -28.19
C PHE A 363 6.36 -58.24 -26.82
N ALA A 364 6.38 -59.40 -26.16
CA ALA A 364 5.94 -59.52 -24.77
C ALA A 364 6.79 -58.63 -23.85
N GLY A 365 8.12 -58.66 -23.95
CA GLY A 365 9.02 -57.82 -23.14
C GLY A 365 8.79 -56.32 -23.29
N ILE A 366 8.53 -55.83 -24.51
CA ILE A 366 8.18 -54.42 -24.76
C ILE A 366 6.82 -54.07 -24.13
N THR A 367 5.86 -55.01 -24.15
CA THR A 367 4.54 -54.85 -23.53
C THR A 367 4.64 -54.81 -22.00
N SER A 368 5.43 -55.71 -21.40
CA SER A 368 5.74 -55.71 -19.96
C SER A 368 6.41 -54.42 -19.53
N LEU A 369 7.43 -53.93 -20.25
CA LEU A 369 8.06 -52.64 -19.98
C LEU A 369 7.06 -51.48 -20.00
N GLY A 370 6.14 -51.45 -20.97
CA GLY A 370 5.07 -50.45 -21.03
C GLY A 370 4.15 -50.50 -19.82
N LYS A 371 3.83 -51.70 -19.30
CA LYS A 371 3.06 -51.85 -18.06
C LYS A 371 3.87 -51.43 -16.83
N TRP A 372 5.13 -51.83 -16.69
CA TRP A 372 5.99 -51.43 -15.57
C TRP A 372 6.17 -49.90 -15.50
N LEU A 373 6.31 -49.22 -16.64
CA LEU A 373 6.35 -47.75 -16.71
C LEU A 373 5.00 -47.12 -16.32
N GLY A 374 3.88 -47.73 -16.70
CA GLY A 374 2.54 -47.30 -16.27
C GLY A 374 2.35 -47.38 -14.75
N VAL A 375 2.88 -48.44 -14.14
CA VAL A 375 2.91 -48.64 -12.69
C VAL A 375 3.79 -47.60 -12.00
N LEU A 376 4.97 -47.31 -12.55
CA LEU A 376 5.85 -46.25 -12.06
C LEU A 376 5.20 -44.86 -12.17
N ALA A 377 4.32 -44.64 -13.14
CA ALA A 377 3.50 -43.44 -13.29
C ALA A 377 2.20 -43.43 -12.44
N GLY A 378 2.06 -44.36 -11.49
CA GLY A 378 0.96 -44.38 -10.52
C GLY A 378 -0.30 -45.19 -10.93
N LYS A 379 -0.28 -45.92 -12.05
CA LYS A 379 -1.42 -46.77 -12.43
C LYS A 379 -1.41 -48.12 -11.70
N THR A 380 -2.60 -48.62 -11.39
CA THR A 380 -2.83 -49.99 -10.88
C THR A 380 -2.35 -51.04 -11.89
N ALA A 381 -1.76 -52.14 -11.39
CA ALA A 381 -1.23 -53.23 -12.18
C ALA A 381 -2.13 -54.48 -12.12
N ASP A 382 -2.05 -55.32 -13.16
CA ASP A 382 -2.63 -56.65 -13.13
C ASP A 382 -1.72 -57.65 -12.37
N ALA A 383 -2.26 -58.83 -12.05
CA ALA A 383 -1.56 -59.83 -11.24
C ALA A 383 -0.26 -60.33 -11.89
N THR A 384 -0.21 -60.42 -13.22
CA THR A 384 0.98 -60.84 -13.98
C THR A 384 2.06 -59.77 -13.93
N THR A 385 1.68 -58.49 -14.09
CA THR A 385 2.59 -57.35 -14.03
C THR A 385 3.23 -57.21 -12.65
N ARG A 386 2.46 -57.37 -11.55
CA ARG A 386 3.03 -57.42 -10.19
C ARG A 386 4.01 -58.57 -10.01
N ALA A 387 3.68 -59.76 -10.51
CA ALA A 387 4.58 -60.91 -10.42
C ALA A 387 5.90 -60.65 -11.16
N GLU A 388 5.85 -60.05 -12.35
CA GLU A 388 7.03 -59.67 -13.13
C GLU A 388 7.92 -58.64 -12.43
N ILE A 389 7.35 -57.56 -11.88
CA ILE A 389 8.10 -56.55 -11.12
C ILE A 389 8.79 -57.20 -9.90
N ASN A 390 8.06 -58.08 -9.20
CA ASN A 390 8.52 -58.75 -7.97
C ASN A 390 9.46 -59.95 -8.20
N LEU A 391 9.74 -60.32 -9.45
CA LEU A 391 10.79 -61.29 -9.79
C LEU A 391 12.20 -60.69 -9.76
N THR A 392 12.32 -59.36 -9.61
CA THR A 392 13.62 -58.69 -9.47
C THR A 392 14.24 -59.00 -8.10
N PRO A 393 15.39 -59.70 -8.00
CA PRO A 393 15.84 -60.32 -6.75
C PRO A 393 16.52 -59.36 -5.74
N ALA A 394 16.32 -58.04 -5.87
CA ALA A 394 16.95 -57.03 -5.03
C ALA A 394 15.95 -55.94 -4.61
N GLY A 395 15.28 -56.14 -3.48
CA GLY A 395 14.35 -55.17 -2.89
C GLY A 395 13.22 -55.83 -2.11
N ALA A 396 12.33 -54.99 -1.56
CA ALA A 396 11.03 -55.44 -1.06
C ALA A 396 10.06 -55.66 -2.24
N SER A 397 9.08 -56.55 -2.07
CA SER A 397 8.03 -56.77 -3.08
C SER A 397 7.18 -55.51 -3.25
N TYR A 398 7.10 -55.02 -4.49
CA TYR A 398 6.23 -53.93 -4.90
C TYR A 398 4.76 -54.26 -4.65
N ASN A 399 4.10 -53.37 -3.91
CA ASN A 399 2.68 -53.36 -3.64
C ASN A 399 2.09 -51.97 -3.98
N GLU A 400 1.07 -51.92 -4.82
CA GLU A 400 0.53 -50.66 -5.36
C GLU A 400 -0.12 -49.76 -4.30
N THR A 401 -0.61 -50.33 -3.20
CA THR A 401 -1.19 -49.57 -2.08
C THR A 401 -0.12 -48.99 -1.16
N THR A 402 1.16 -49.31 -1.37
CA THR A 402 2.29 -48.69 -0.67
C THR A 402 3.24 -47.95 -1.61
N ASP A 403 3.74 -48.62 -2.64
CA ASP A 403 4.98 -48.24 -3.32
C ASP A 403 4.75 -47.48 -4.63
N SER A 404 3.49 -47.30 -5.04
CA SER A 404 3.14 -46.45 -6.19
C SER A 404 3.38 -44.97 -5.89
N LEU A 405 3.65 -44.14 -6.90
CA LEU A 405 3.83 -42.69 -6.69
C LEU A 405 2.58 -41.98 -6.15
N GLU A 406 1.39 -42.57 -6.29
CA GLU A 406 0.19 -42.07 -5.60
C GLU A 406 0.18 -42.53 -4.15
N ALA A 407 0.42 -43.81 -3.86
CA ALA A 407 0.46 -44.32 -2.49
C ALA A 407 1.58 -43.72 -1.65
N ILE A 408 2.76 -43.41 -2.21
CA ILE A 408 3.84 -42.72 -1.46
C ILE A 408 3.43 -41.28 -1.12
N ARG A 409 2.72 -40.60 -2.05
CA ARG A 409 2.23 -39.22 -1.87
C ARG A 409 1.11 -39.16 -0.83
N ASP A 410 0.18 -40.11 -0.88
CA ASP A 410 -1.04 -40.11 -0.07
C ASP A 410 -0.83 -40.78 1.31
N ARG A 411 0.17 -41.65 1.48
CA ARG A 411 0.55 -42.22 2.79
C ARG A 411 1.35 -41.27 3.68
N GLY A 412 2.00 -40.25 3.10
CA GLY A 412 2.77 -39.26 3.87
C GLY A 412 3.98 -39.86 4.61
N ASP A 413 4.62 -40.88 4.03
CA ASP A 413 5.71 -41.62 4.67
C ASP A 413 6.88 -40.70 5.06
N THR A 414 7.40 -40.92 6.28
CA THR A 414 8.21 -40.01 7.09
C THR A 414 9.56 -39.56 6.50
N ALA A 415 9.95 -40.04 5.31
CA ALA A 415 11.22 -39.73 4.66
C ALA A 415 11.19 -38.40 3.87
N TRP A 416 10.05 -38.01 3.28
CA TRP A 416 9.93 -36.73 2.54
C TRP A 416 9.63 -35.54 3.47
N ILE A 417 9.27 -35.78 4.73
CA ILE A 417 9.09 -34.75 5.77
C ILE A 417 10.30 -34.73 6.72
N THR A 418 11.52 -34.67 6.16
CA THR A 418 12.75 -34.36 6.91
C THR A 418 13.22 -32.93 6.63
N GLY A 419 12.34 -31.97 6.99
CA GLY A 419 12.56 -30.53 6.80
C GLY A 419 11.96 -29.64 7.90
N THR A 420 11.54 -30.21 9.03
CA THR A 420 10.96 -29.47 10.18
C THR A 420 11.71 -29.71 11.49
N SER A 421 12.85 -30.41 11.47
CA SER A 421 13.78 -30.40 12.59
C SER A 421 14.66 -29.16 12.51
N GLN A 422 14.50 -28.23 13.44
CA GLN A 422 15.35 -27.05 13.49
C GLN A 422 16.62 -27.35 14.28
N GLY A 423 17.75 -27.34 13.58
CA GLY A 423 19.08 -27.69 14.09
C GLY A 423 19.71 -28.86 13.33
N THR A 424 21.01 -29.07 13.51
CA THR A 424 21.81 -30.12 12.85
C THR A 424 22.43 -31.11 13.85
N GLY A 425 22.02 -31.05 15.12
CA GLY A 425 22.65 -31.81 16.20
C GLY A 425 22.19 -33.26 16.30
N ALA A 426 22.99 -34.08 16.96
CA ALA A 426 22.88 -35.54 16.91
C ALA A 426 21.68 -36.18 17.64
N ARG A 427 20.90 -35.42 18.43
CA ARG A 427 19.74 -35.93 19.19
C ARG A 427 18.44 -35.30 18.72
N ILE A 428 17.40 -36.12 18.63
CA ILE A 428 16.04 -35.65 18.37
C ILE A 428 15.38 -35.28 19.69
N VAL A 429 14.95 -34.02 19.80
CA VAL A 429 14.24 -33.45 20.94
C VAL A 429 12.83 -33.08 20.49
N THR A 430 11.83 -33.85 20.92
CA THR A 430 10.42 -33.62 20.62
C THR A 430 9.74 -32.95 21.79
N ILE A 431 9.14 -31.79 21.54
CA ILE A 431 8.41 -30.99 22.53
C ILE A 431 6.93 -31.02 22.19
N THR A 432 6.12 -31.45 23.17
CA THR A 432 4.66 -31.42 23.10
C THR A 432 4.12 -30.32 24.02
N VAL A 433 3.26 -29.45 23.50
CA VAL A 433 2.68 -28.31 24.21
C VAL A 433 1.19 -28.54 24.39
N ARG A 434 0.74 -28.53 25.65
CA ARG A 434 -0.67 -28.77 26.01
C ARG A 434 -1.18 -27.74 26.99
N ASP A 435 -2.50 -27.57 27.07
CA ASP A 435 -3.13 -26.81 28.16
C ASP A 435 -3.25 -27.66 29.44
N SER A 436 -3.72 -27.04 30.53
CA SER A 436 -3.99 -27.69 31.81
C SER A 436 -5.10 -28.76 31.77
N SER A 437 -5.84 -28.84 30.67
CA SER A 437 -6.88 -29.86 30.39
C SER A 437 -6.39 -30.95 29.43
N ALA A 438 -5.07 -30.98 29.16
CA ALA A 438 -4.38 -31.88 28.24
C ALA A 438 -4.75 -31.74 26.75
N ASN A 439 -5.45 -30.68 26.34
CA ASN A 439 -5.67 -30.38 24.92
C ASN A 439 -4.35 -29.96 24.25
N PRO A 440 -4.08 -30.36 23.00
CA PRO A 440 -2.93 -29.86 22.25
C PRO A 440 -3.07 -28.37 21.94
N ILE A 441 -1.98 -27.60 22.07
CA ILE A 441 -1.94 -26.19 21.66
C ILE A 441 -1.21 -26.09 20.32
N GLU A 442 -1.96 -25.85 19.25
CA GLU A 442 -1.43 -25.58 17.91
C GLU A 442 -0.83 -24.16 17.80
N ALA A 443 0.15 -23.99 16.90
CA ALA A 443 0.84 -22.73 16.62
C ALA A 443 1.55 -22.06 17.82
N ALA A 444 1.80 -22.81 18.90
CA ALA A 444 2.68 -22.37 19.98
C ALA A 444 4.12 -22.29 19.48
N THR A 445 4.76 -21.14 19.67
CA THR A 445 6.17 -20.94 19.31
C THR A 445 7.06 -21.44 20.44
N VAL A 446 7.81 -22.52 20.19
CA VAL A 446 8.77 -23.12 21.11
C VAL A 446 10.18 -22.67 20.71
N ARG A 447 10.89 -22.01 21.62
CA ARG A 447 12.29 -21.60 21.46
C ARG A 447 13.17 -22.38 22.40
N VAL A 448 14.14 -23.09 21.85
CA VAL A 448 15.15 -23.85 22.60
C VAL A 448 16.50 -23.18 22.37
N TYR A 449 17.17 -22.73 23.43
CA TYR A 449 18.37 -21.91 23.31
C TYR A 449 19.39 -22.14 24.42
N ARG A 450 20.66 -21.88 24.11
CA ARG A 450 21.78 -21.77 25.06
C ARG A 450 22.67 -20.60 24.64
N ALA A 451 23.71 -20.29 25.39
CA ALA A 451 24.63 -19.20 25.03
C ALA A 451 25.23 -19.44 23.62
N GLY A 452 24.85 -18.60 22.64
CA GLY A 452 25.31 -18.67 21.25
C GLY A 452 24.42 -19.44 20.27
N GLU A 453 23.37 -20.14 20.72
CA GLU A 453 22.52 -20.99 19.87
C GLU A 453 21.03 -20.82 20.19
N THR A 454 20.18 -20.78 19.16
CA THR A 454 18.73 -20.65 19.32
C THR A 454 18.00 -21.32 18.15
N TYR A 455 17.03 -22.18 18.48
CA TYR A 455 16.20 -22.93 17.54
C TYR A 455 14.72 -22.64 17.86
N ALA A 456 13.86 -22.41 16.87
CA ALA A 456 12.54 -21.79 17.07
C ALA A 456 11.40 -22.44 16.26
N GLY A 457 10.88 -23.55 16.78
CA GLY A 457 9.81 -24.35 16.18
C GLY A 457 8.41 -23.81 16.49
N VAL A 458 7.45 -24.13 15.64
CA VAL A 458 6.01 -23.96 15.91
C VAL A 458 5.36 -25.33 16.07
N THR A 459 4.36 -25.45 16.95
CA THR A 459 3.60 -26.69 17.13
C THR A 459 2.54 -26.88 16.05
N ASN A 460 2.37 -28.13 15.63
CA ASN A 460 1.28 -28.55 14.73
C ASN A 460 -0.05 -28.72 15.49
N ALA A 461 -1.12 -29.11 14.77
CA ALA A 461 -2.44 -29.44 15.33
C ALA A 461 -2.46 -30.44 16.50
N SER A 462 -1.43 -31.28 16.64
CA SER A 462 -1.26 -32.20 17.78
C SER A 462 -0.48 -31.61 18.95
N GLY A 463 -0.13 -30.32 18.87
CA GLY A 463 0.67 -29.61 19.87
C GLY A 463 2.15 -29.97 19.83
N VAL A 464 2.66 -30.61 18.78
CA VAL A 464 4.02 -31.18 18.74
C VAL A 464 4.93 -30.38 17.81
N THR A 465 6.20 -30.22 18.23
CA THR A 465 7.31 -29.71 17.40
C THR A 465 8.61 -30.43 17.76
N SER A 466 9.60 -30.48 16.86
CA SER A 466 10.83 -31.26 17.07
C SER A 466 12.09 -30.50 16.63
N PHE A 467 13.20 -30.76 17.32
CA PHE A 467 14.51 -30.13 17.12
C PHE A 467 15.61 -31.20 17.02
N SER A 468 16.69 -30.90 16.30
CA SER A 468 17.88 -31.75 16.21
C SER A 468 19.04 -31.01 16.89
N LEU A 469 19.36 -31.43 18.12
CA LEU A 469 20.24 -30.72 19.05
C LEU A 469 21.37 -31.63 19.51
N ASP A 470 22.56 -31.06 19.76
CA ASP A 470 23.69 -31.80 20.32
C ASP A 470 23.58 -31.94 21.85
N ASP A 471 24.33 -32.90 22.41
CA ASP A 471 24.32 -33.20 23.85
C ASP A 471 24.76 -31.99 24.71
N ALA A 472 23.80 -31.36 25.39
CA ALA A 472 24.01 -30.25 26.32
C ALA A 472 22.75 -29.93 27.15
N THR A 473 22.82 -28.91 28.01
CA THR A 473 21.63 -28.31 28.64
C THR A 473 21.21 -27.06 27.87
N PHE A 474 19.93 -26.98 27.52
CA PHE A 474 19.28 -25.83 26.88
C PHE A 474 18.21 -25.24 27.79
N THR A 475 17.75 -24.03 27.47
CA THR A 475 16.54 -23.42 28.05
C THR A 475 15.42 -23.49 27.03
N VAL A 476 14.26 -23.97 27.44
CA VAL A 476 13.02 -23.97 26.65
C VAL A 476 12.15 -22.80 27.10
N ALA A 477 11.79 -21.93 26.18
CA ALA A 477 10.76 -20.91 26.35
C ALA A 477 9.63 -21.17 25.33
N ILE A 478 8.38 -21.01 25.74
CA ILE A 478 7.21 -21.27 24.90
C ILE A 478 6.30 -20.05 24.93
N THR A 479 5.77 -19.66 23.78
CA THR A 479 4.87 -18.52 23.64
C THR A 479 3.66 -18.93 22.80
N ALA A 480 2.46 -18.81 23.36
CA ALA A 480 1.20 -19.06 22.68
C ALA A 480 0.17 -18.01 23.13
N ALA A 481 -0.70 -17.58 22.22
CA ALA A 481 -1.69 -16.53 22.51
C ALA A 481 -2.72 -17.03 23.54
N GLY A 482 -2.97 -16.25 24.60
CA GLY A 482 -3.90 -16.60 25.69
C GLY A 482 -3.33 -17.56 26.74
N PHE A 483 -2.04 -17.91 26.67
CA PHE A 483 -1.39 -18.82 27.61
C PHE A 483 -0.06 -18.26 28.14
N SER A 484 0.35 -18.76 29.30
CA SER A 484 1.59 -18.40 29.98
C SER A 484 2.47 -19.62 30.25
N PHE A 485 3.79 -19.43 30.15
CA PHE A 485 4.80 -20.44 30.42
C PHE A 485 6.05 -19.77 31.01
N THR A 486 6.54 -20.28 32.13
CA THR A 486 7.85 -19.89 32.69
C THR A 486 8.93 -20.73 32.00
N PRO A 487 9.99 -20.14 31.43
CA PRO A 487 11.07 -20.91 30.80
C PRO A 487 11.73 -21.92 31.75
N VAL A 488 12.09 -23.09 31.24
CA VAL A 488 12.64 -24.20 32.02
C VAL A 488 13.89 -24.79 31.35
N SER A 489 14.81 -25.32 32.14
CA SER A 489 15.97 -26.04 31.62
C SER A 489 15.57 -27.43 31.09
N LEU A 490 16.20 -27.83 29.99
CA LEU A 490 16.07 -29.14 29.35
C LEU A 490 17.46 -29.71 29.11
N VAL A 491 17.75 -30.88 29.69
CA VAL A 491 19.00 -31.60 29.47
C VAL A 491 18.81 -32.56 28.30
N VAL A 492 19.69 -32.47 27.31
CA VAL A 492 19.76 -33.32 26.13
C VAL A 492 21.05 -34.11 26.21
N ASN A 493 20.95 -35.42 26.38
CA ASN A 493 22.07 -36.38 26.39
C ASN A 493 21.73 -37.70 25.67
N ALA A 494 20.53 -37.75 25.09
CA ALA A 494 19.88 -38.82 24.36
C ALA A 494 18.72 -38.19 23.56
N ASN A 495 17.95 -38.98 22.81
CA ASN A 495 16.69 -38.47 22.25
C ASN A 495 15.69 -38.22 23.38
N VAL A 496 15.07 -37.03 23.40
CA VAL A 496 14.17 -36.60 24.48
C VAL A 496 12.78 -36.35 23.92
N SER A 497 11.74 -36.85 24.59
CA SER A 497 10.34 -36.49 24.33
C SER A 497 9.75 -35.91 25.59
N GLN A 498 9.44 -34.61 25.58
CA GLN A 498 9.02 -33.86 26.76
C GLN A 498 7.70 -33.14 26.49
N THR A 499 6.73 -33.30 27.38
CA THR A 499 5.50 -32.49 27.39
C THR A 499 5.67 -31.32 28.33
N TYR A 500 5.26 -30.14 27.88
CA TYR A 500 5.14 -28.93 28.68
C TYR A 500 3.68 -28.47 28.70
N THR A 501 3.16 -28.28 29.91
CA THR A 501 1.81 -27.77 30.13
C THR A 501 1.85 -26.26 30.32
N LEU A 502 1.06 -25.55 29.52
CA LEU A 502 0.85 -24.10 29.59
C LEU A 502 -0.35 -23.78 30.48
N THR A 503 -0.23 -22.73 31.27
CA THR A 503 -1.33 -22.23 32.09
C THR A 503 -2.12 -21.20 31.27
N SER A 504 -3.40 -21.47 31.03
CA SER A 504 -4.30 -20.50 30.38
C SER A 504 -4.35 -19.22 31.20
N THR A 505 -4.19 -18.07 30.52
CA THR A 505 -4.12 -16.76 31.15
C THR A 505 -5.51 -16.14 31.35
N GLY A 506 -6.58 -16.77 30.85
CA GLY A 506 -7.96 -16.28 30.89
C GLY A 506 -8.19 -15.19 29.84
N GLY A 507 -9.12 -15.44 28.91
CA GLY A 507 -9.37 -14.53 27.80
C GLY A 507 -10.67 -14.83 27.09
N VAL A 508 -11.38 -13.78 26.71
CA VAL A 508 -12.66 -13.88 25.99
C VAL A 508 -12.38 -14.29 24.54
N THR A 509 -12.88 -15.46 24.13
CA THR A 509 -12.73 -15.99 22.78
C THR A 509 -13.62 -15.17 21.82
N PRO A 510 -13.07 -14.42 20.86
CA PRO A 510 -13.89 -13.59 19.95
C PRO A 510 -14.80 -14.45 19.06
N SER A 511 -15.95 -13.90 18.66
CA SER A 511 -16.83 -14.52 17.66
C SER A 511 -16.58 -13.93 16.29
N VAL A 512 -16.73 -14.75 15.24
CA VAL A 512 -16.59 -14.28 13.85
C VAL A 512 -17.75 -13.36 13.44
N ALA A 513 -17.45 -12.35 12.63
CA ALA A 513 -18.45 -11.45 12.06
C ALA A 513 -19.52 -12.23 11.27
N PRO A 514 -20.81 -11.82 11.32
CA PRO A 514 -21.36 -10.60 11.93
C PRO A 514 -21.72 -10.74 13.42
N ARG A 515 -21.30 -11.81 14.12
CA ARG A 515 -21.67 -12.09 15.52
C ARG A 515 -20.68 -11.43 16.50
N THR A 516 -20.97 -11.49 17.80
CA THR A 516 -20.04 -11.08 18.88
C THR A 516 -20.07 -12.09 20.02
N THR A 517 -18.96 -12.21 20.75
CA THR A 517 -18.94 -12.85 22.08
C THR A 517 -19.34 -11.82 23.13
N GLY A 518 -20.41 -12.07 23.87
CA GLY A 518 -20.75 -11.27 25.06
C GLY A 518 -20.16 -11.89 26.30
N TYR A 519 -19.64 -11.08 27.23
CA TYR A 519 -19.08 -11.60 28.49
C TYR A 519 -19.39 -10.73 29.71
N TRP A 520 -19.30 -11.36 30.88
CA TRP A 520 -19.38 -10.76 32.21
C TRP A 520 -18.27 -11.33 33.10
N THR A 521 -17.76 -10.53 34.03
CA THR A 521 -17.05 -11.03 35.21
C THR A 521 -18.05 -11.15 36.36
N VAL A 522 -18.21 -12.36 36.89
CA VAL A 522 -19.08 -12.65 38.02
C VAL A 522 -18.24 -12.63 39.30
N ASN A 523 -18.63 -11.75 40.22
CA ASN A 523 -18.02 -11.63 41.53
C ASN A 523 -18.93 -12.23 42.62
N ASP A 524 -18.33 -12.54 43.77
CA ASP A 524 -19.03 -12.90 44.99
C ASP A 524 -19.50 -11.65 45.77
N LEU A 525 -20.11 -11.86 46.94
CA LEU A 525 -20.58 -10.79 47.83
C LEU A 525 -19.46 -9.88 48.39
N ASN A 526 -18.19 -10.31 48.29
CA ASN A 526 -17.01 -9.56 48.73
C ASN A 526 -16.29 -8.86 47.56
N GLY A 527 -16.81 -8.97 46.34
CA GLY A 527 -16.22 -8.38 45.13
C GLY A 527 -15.09 -9.20 44.52
N VAL A 528 -14.86 -10.44 44.97
CA VAL A 528 -13.83 -11.34 44.40
C VAL A 528 -14.42 -12.14 43.25
N ALA A 529 -13.65 -12.31 42.18
CA ALA A 529 -14.05 -13.10 41.02
C ALA A 529 -14.41 -14.55 41.41
N GLN A 530 -15.62 -14.98 41.05
CA GLN A 530 -16.19 -16.25 41.51
C GLN A 530 -16.19 -17.32 40.40
N ALA A 531 -15.13 -18.12 40.38
CA ALA A 531 -15.02 -19.30 39.54
C ALA A 531 -16.17 -20.30 39.78
N GLY A 532 -16.62 -20.97 38.72
CA GLY A 532 -17.70 -21.96 38.80
C GLY A 532 -19.12 -21.37 38.88
N ALA A 533 -19.28 -20.05 38.94
CA ALA A 533 -20.59 -19.41 38.93
C ALA A 533 -21.28 -19.57 37.57
N GLN A 534 -22.55 -20.01 37.55
CA GLN A 534 -23.31 -20.19 36.31
C GLN A 534 -24.23 -19.00 36.04
N VAL A 535 -24.22 -18.54 34.79
CA VAL A 535 -25.14 -17.53 34.24
C VAL A 535 -25.89 -18.15 33.07
N THR A 536 -27.16 -17.80 32.91
CA THR A 536 -28.02 -18.26 31.81
C THR A 536 -28.55 -17.07 31.03
N ILE A 537 -28.47 -17.14 29.70
CA ILE A 537 -29.07 -16.18 28.77
C ILE A 537 -30.18 -16.83 27.94
N GLN A 538 -31.15 -16.05 27.50
CA GLN A 538 -32.24 -16.47 26.62
C GLN A 538 -32.55 -15.33 25.64
N ALA A 539 -32.71 -15.60 24.34
CA ALA A 539 -33.10 -14.55 23.40
C ALA A 539 -34.52 -14.04 23.73
N SER A 540 -34.72 -12.72 23.73
CA SER A 540 -36.00 -12.11 24.10
C SER A 540 -36.59 -11.21 23.01
N SER A 541 -35.76 -10.55 22.21
CA SER A 541 -36.22 -9.83 21.02
C SER A 541 -35.10 -9.68 19.98
N PRO A 542 -35.43 -9.72 18.67
CA PRO A 542 -34.48 -9.45 17.60
C PRO A 542 -34.08 -7.97 17.56
N PRO A 543 -33.03 -7.61 16.79
CA PRO A 543 -32.60 -6.22 16.66
C PRO A 543 -33.70 -5.29 16.15
N SER A 544 -33.78 -4.08 16.69
CA SER A 544 -34.75 -3.07 16.27
C SER A 544 -34.62 -2.76 14.78
N GLY A 545 -35.71 -2.96 14.02
CA GLY A 545 -35.73 -2.73 12.56
C GLY A 545 -35.36 -3.94 11.70
N SER A 546 -35.07 -5.12 12.28
CA SER A 546 -34.80 -6.33 11.50
C SER A 546 -36.07 -6.89 10.82
N THR A 547 -36.00 -7.21 9.53
CA THR A 547 -37.08 -7.88 8.79
C THR A 547 -36.72 -9.34 8.48
N GLY A 548 -37.63 -10.28 8.72
CA GLY A 548 -37.49 -11.69 8.32
C GLY A 548 -36.58 -12.56 9.19
N LEU A 549 -36.10 -12.06 10.34
CA LEU A 549 -35.28 -12.82 11.28
C LEU A 549 -36.14 -13.61 12.28
N VAL A 550 -35.91 -14.92 12.38
CA VAL A 550 -36.38 -15.77 13.49
C VAL A 550 -35.19 -16.07 14.39
N MET A 551 -35.35 -15.86 15.70
CA MET A 551 -34.36 -16.22 16.72
C MET A 551 -34.88 -17.35 17.59
N GLU A 552 -34.01 -18.32 17.87
CA GLU A 552 -34.28 -19.41 18.81
C GLU A 552 -34.28 -18.87 20.25
N ASP A 553 -35.28 -19.23 21.04
CA ASP A 553 -35.45 -18.79 22.44
C ASP A 553 -34.91 -19.82 23.46
N ALA A 554 -34.12 -20.78 23.02
CA ALA A 554 -33.52 -21.79 23.90
C ALA A 554 -32.55 -21.15 24.92
N PRO A 555 -32.68 -21.44 26.23
CA PRO A 555 -31.78 -20.90 27.24
C PRO A 555 -30.38 -21.54 27.13
N ARG A 556 -29.34 -20.69 27.15
CA ARG A 556 -27.93 -21.09 27.11
C ARG A 556 -27.28 -20.76 28.45
N THR A 557 -26.69 -21.75 29.11
CA THR A 557 -25.95 -21.57 30.37
C THR A 557 -24.45 -21.68 30.13
N ALA A 558 -23.67 -20.82 30.77
CA ALA A 558 -22.21 -20.89 30.78
C ALA A 558 -21.67 -20.69 32.19
N THR A 559 -20.54 -21.33 32.46
CA THR A 559 -19.86 -21.34 33.77
C THR A 559 -18.68 -20.38 33.75
N ALA A 560 -18.54 -19.58 34.80
CA ALA A 560 -17.43 -18.65 34.98
C ALA A 560 -16.10 -19.40 35.19
N ASP A 561 -15.05 -18.93 34.51
CA ASP A 561 -13.70 -19.46 34.59
C ASP A 561 -12.96 -19.07 35.89
N ASN A 562 -11.67 -19.40 35.99
CA ASN A 562 -10.84 -19.10 37.16
C ASN A 562 -10.62 -17.60 37.42
N GLN A 563 -10.99 -16.72 36.47
CA GLN A 563 -11.00 -15.26 36.61
C GLN A 563 -12.43 -14.71 36.80
N GLY A 564 -13.40 -15.58 37.10
CA GLY A 564 -14.82 -15.24 37.21
C GLY A 564 -15.47 -14.88 35.88
N VAL A 565 -14.79 -15.04 34.73
CA VAL A 565 -15.31 -14.62 33.43
C VAL A 565 -16.22 -15.70 32.85
N VAL A 566 -17.46 -15.32 32.56
CA VAL A 566 -18.43 -16.11 31.80
C VAL A 566 -18.67 -15.44 30.47
N GLN A 567 -18.58 -16.23 29.39
CA GLN A 567 -18.70 -15.77 28.01
C GLN A 567 -19.73 -16.57 27.22
N PHE A 568 -20.37 -15.90 26.25
CA PHE A 568 -21.32 -16.50 25.32
C PHE A 568 -20.96 -16.08 23.90
N ASN A 569 -20.44 -17.03 23.12
CA ASN A 569 -20.13 -16.82 21.72
C ASN A 569 -21.42 -16.72 20.87
N ASN A 570 -21.28 -16.15 19.67
CA ASN A 570 -22.31 -16.10 18.64
C ASN A 570 -23.60 -15.35 19.02
N LEU A 571 -23.51 -14.28 19.82
CA LEU A 571 -24.64 -13.39 20.07
C LEU A 571 -24.93 -12.50 18.85
N VAL A 572 -26.21 -12.17 18.65
CA VAL A 572 -26.65 -11.24 17.61
C VAL A 572 -26.45 -9.80 18.08
N LYS A 573 -25.68 -9.01 17.33
CA LYS A 573 -25.50 -7.58 17.59
C LYS A 573 -26.84 -6.85 17.45
N GLY A 574 -27.19 -6.00 18.42
CA GLY A 574 -28.46 -5.28 18.49
C GLY A 574 -29.65 -6.04 19.10
N ALA A 575 -29.54 -7.35 19.34
CA ALA A 575 -30.64 -8.14 19.91
C ALA A 575 -30.70 -8.03 21.44
N THR A 576 -31.89 -8.26 22.02
CA THR A 576 -32.09 -8.28 23.48
C THR A 576 -32.15 -9.70 24.00
N TYR A 577 -31.40 -9.96 25.07
CA TYR A 577 -31.38 -11.22 25.79
C TYR A 577 -31.86 -11.02 27.22
N ILE A 578 -32.70 -11.92 27.72
CA ILE A 578 -32.94 -12.09 29.15
C ILE A 578 -31.74 -12.81 29.74
N VAL A 579 -31.16 -12.27 30.82
CA VAL A 579 -30.05 -12.89 31.56
C VAL A 579 -30.38 -12.99 33.04
N TYR A 580 -29.94 -14.09 33.66
CA TYR A 580 -30.00 -14.30 35.11
C TYR A 580 -28.88 -15.23 35.56
N ARG A 581 -28.48 -15.08 36.82
CA ARG A 581 -27.58 -16.04 37.47
C ARG A 581 -28.36 -17.31 37.82
N THR A 582 -27.82 -18.48 37.55
CA THR A 582 -28.50 -19.75 37.82
C THR A 582 -28.72 -19.91 39.33
N GLY A 583 -29.98 -20.07 39.75
CA GLY A 583 -30.41 -20.07 41.16
C GLY A 583 -31.00 -18.74 41.65
N SER A 584 -30.88 -17.65 40.89
CA SER A 584 -31.49 -16.36 41.21
C SER A 584 -32.96 -16.29 40.75
N SER A 585 -33.79 -15.56 41.50
CA SER A 585 -35.15 -15.19 41.08
C SER A 585 -35.18 -13.91 40.23
N ARG A 586 -34.05 -13.20 40.09
CA ARG A 586 -33.95 -11.90 39.40
C ARG A 586 -33.51 -12.10 37.94
N LYS A 587 -34.26 -11.52 37.00
CA LYS A 587 -33.97 -11.55 35.56
C LYS A 587 -33.84 -10.13 35.01
N TYR A 588 -32.94 -9.93 34.05
CA TYR A 588 -32.63 -8.63 33.44
C TYR A 588 -32.65 -8.72 31.92
N ASN A 589 -33.09 -7.66 31.25
CA ASN A 589 -32.98 -7.53 29.81
C ASN A 589 -31.69 -6.77 29.46
N ILE A 590 -30.81 -7.40 28.67
CA ILE A 590 -29.56 -6.81 28.20
C ILE A 590 -29.56 -6.79 26.68
N VAL A 591 -29.35 -5.59 26.11
CA VAL A 591 -29.16 -5.38 24.68
C VAL A 591 -27.69 -5.56 24.34
N VAL A 592 -27.39 -6.40 23.36
CA VAL A 592 -26.04 -6.50 22.80
C VAL A 592 -25.79 -5.27 21.91
N PRO A 593 -24.73 -4.46 22.10
CA PRO A 593 -24.53 -3.28 21.27
C PRO A 593 -24.46 -3.60 19.77
N ALA A 594 -25.19 -2.83 18.94
CA ALA A 594 -25.20 -3.03 17.49
C ALA A 594 -23.81 -2.85 16.86
N ASN A 595 -23.00 -1.95 17.43
CA ASN A 595 -21.65 -1.63 17.00
C ASN A 595 -20.56 -2.44 17.75
N ALA A 596 -20.93 -3.54 18.41
CA ALA A 596 -19.96 -4.40 19.09
C ALA A 596 -18.89 -4.92 18.11
N GLY A 597 -17.65 -5.09 18.59
CA GLY A 597 -16.59 -5.78 17.86
C GLY A 597 -16.80 -7.29 17.81
N ASP A 598 -15.71 -8.04 17.82
CA ASP A 598 -15.77 -9.52 17.84
C ASP A 598 -15.99 -10.07 19.26
N SER A 599 -15.74 -9.24 20.28
CA SER A 599 -16.18 -9.44 21.67
C SER A 599 -16.62 -8.12 22.32
N VAL A 600 -17.47 -8.21 23.35
CA VAL A 600 -18.02 -7.05 24.07
C VAL A 600 -18.38 -7.39 25.52
N ALA A 601 -18.01 -6.52 26.46
CA ALA A 601 -18.48 -6.60 27.84
C ALA A 601 -19.97 -6.20 27.87
N LEU A 602 -20.82 -7.02 28.48
CA LEU A 602 -22.25 -6.78 28.54
C LEU A 602 -22.65 -6.05 29.84
N GLY A 603 -23.80 -5.38 29.81
CA GLY A 603 -24.28 -4.54 30.92
C GLY A 603 -24.38 -5.31 32.24
N SER A 604 -23.93 -4.68 33.33
CA SER A 604 -23.86 -5.31 34.65
C SER A 604 -25.23 -5.68 35.21
N ILE A 605 -25.30 -6.81 35.93
CA ILE A 605 -26.52 -7.35 36.54
C ILE A 605 -26.25 -7.80 37.98
N VAL A 606 -27.30 -7.86 38.80
CA VAL A 606 -27.23 -8.37 40.19
C VAL A 606 -28.07 -9.64 40.29
N GLY A 607 -27.41 -10.79 40.23
CA GLY A 607 -28.04 -12.12 40.22
C GLY A 607 -27.66 -12.96 41.43
#